data_AF-A0A1I3N0P2-F1
#
_entry.id   AF-A0A1I3N0P2-F1
#
_cell.length_a   1.000
_cell.length_b   1.000
_cell.length_c   1.000
_cell.angle_alpha   90.00
_cell.angle_beta   90.00
_cell.angle_gamma   90.00
#
_symmetry.space_group_name_H-M   'P 1'
#
loop_
_entity.id
_entity.type
_entity.pdbx_description
1 polymer ?
#
loop_
_entity_poly.entity_id
_entity_poly.type
_entity_poly.pdbx_seq_one_letter_code
_entity_poly.pdbx_strand_id
1 'polypeptide(L)'
;MRSFGTEWGRKLIHPDIWVKRVENLIGHYPKLVLSDVRFDNEAQMIKRNGGVIWHIERKNNPFAVNTGHESERGIDDRYIDQIICNDRDMDQLRVEVAGVMAGLTGRG
;
A
#
# COMPACT_ATOMS: atom_id res chain seq x y z
N MET A 1 2.26 -15.56 -0.50
CA MET A 1 3.52 -16.07 -1.11
C MET A 1 4.68 -15.64 -0.20
N ARG A 2 5.16 -16.50 0.72
CA ARG A 2 6.07 -16.08 1.80
C ARG A 2 7.57 -16.19 1.48
N SER A 3 8.00 -17.21 0.75
CA SER A 3 9.43 -17.49 0.53
C SER A 3 10.05 -16.70 -0.63
N PHE A 4 9.35 -16.58 -1.77
CA PHE A 4 9.93 -15.97 -2.98
C PHE A 4 10.15 -14.45 -2.90
N GLY A 5 9.23 -13.69 -2.31
CA GLY A 5 9.31 -12.22 -2.31
C GLY A 5 10.28 -11.63 -1.28
N THR A 6 10.22 -12.14 -0.05
CA THR A 6 10.90 -11.56 1.11
C THR A 6 12.27 -12.16 1.36
N GLU A 7 12.38 -13.50 1.37
CA GLU A 7 13.67 -14.16 1.62
C GLU A 7 14.54 -14.23 0.38
N TRP A 8 13.99 -14.60 -0.78
CA TRP A 8 14.80 -14.71 -2.00
C TRP A 8 15.05 -13.35 -2.66
N GLY A 9 14.04 -12.49 -2.77
CA GLY A 9 14.21 -11.17 -3.41
C GLY A 9 14.99 -10.18 -2.53
N ARG A 10 14.40 -9.79 -1.39
CA ARG A 10 14.94 -8.70 -0.56
C ARG A 10 16.21 -9.07 0.20
N LYS A 11 16.34 -10.30 0.73
CA LYS A 11 17.54 -10.72 1.49
C LYS A 11 18.71 -11.18 0.60
N LEU A 12 18.47 -11.77 -0.57
CA LEU A 12 19.56 -12.28 -1.44
C LEU A 12 19.93 -11.36 -2.60
N ILE A 13 19.03 -10.49 -3.09
CA ILE A 13 19.28 -9.65 -4.28
C ILE A 13 19.48 -8.18 -3.91
N HIS A 14 18.44 -7.51 -3.40
CA HIS A 14 18.55 -6.15 -2.86
C HIS A 14 17.26 -5.78 -2.11
N PRO A 15 17.34 -5.09 -0.96
CA PRO A 15 16.14 -4.66 -0.19
C PRO A 15 15.20 -3.72 -0.96
N ASP A 16 15.67 -3.11 -2.05
CA ASP A 16 14.98 -2.05 -2.83
C ASP A 16 14.68 -2.49 -4.27
N ILE A 17 14.83 -3.77 -4.59
CA ILE A 17 14.61 -4.25 -5.97
C ILE A 17 13.22 -3.90 -6.49
N TRP A 18 12.20 -3.99 -5.63
CA TRP A 18 10.82 -3.66 -5.95
C TRP A 18 10.59 -2.16 -6.08
N VAL A 19 11.27 -1.38 -5.24
CA VAL A 19 11.24 0.09 -5.25
C VAL A 19 11.79 0.61 -6.58
N LYS A 20 13.00 0.18 -6.96
CA LYS A 20 13.66 0.57 -8.21
C LYS A 20 12.85 0.19 -9.46
N ARG A 21 12.16 -0.97 -9.41
CA ARG A 21 11.29 -1.38 -10.52
C ARG A 21 10.09 -0.46 -10.66
N VAL A 22 9.47 -0.07 -9.55
CA VAL A 22 8.32 0.84 -9.57
C VAL A 22 8.75 2.24 -10.01
N GLU A 23 9.88 2.75 -9.53
CA GLU A 23 10.40 4.06 -9.96
C GLU A 23 10.55 4.17 -11.47
N ASN A 24 11.00 3.11 -12.15
CA ASN A 24 11.09 3.09 -13.62
C ASN A 24 9.72 3.14 -14.32
N LEU A 25 8.62 2.78 -13.64
CA LEU A 25 7.27 2.84 -14.18
C LEU A 25 6.59 4.19 -13.91
N ILE A 26 7.09 4.95 -12.92
CA ILE A 26 6.58 6.28 -12.61
C ILE A 26 6.85 7.19 -13.81
N GLY A 27 5.83 7.94 -14.25
CA GLY A 27 5.89 8.80 -15.43
C GLY A 27 5.52 8.11 -16.76
N HIS A 28 5.54 6.78 -16.84
CA HIS A 28 5.05 6.05 -18.02
C HIS A 28 3.53 5.92 -18.05
N TYR A 29 2.89 5.97 -16.87
CA TYR A 29 1.44 5.86 -16.72
C TYR A 29 0.89 7.09 -16.01
N PRO A 30 -0.30 7.59 -16.42
CA PRO A 30 -0.93 8.73 -15.77
C PRO A 30 -1.40 8.42 -14.35
N LYS A 31 -1.68 7.15 -14.05
CA LYS A 31 -2.07 6.65 -12.72
C LYS A 31 -1.45 5.27 -12.50
N LEU A 32 -0.88 5.06 -11.33
CA LEU A 32 -0.28 3.79 -10.92
C LEU A 32 -0.82 3.41 -9.53
N VAL A 33 -1.20 2.14 -9.36
CA VAL A 33 -1.69 1.61 -8.08
C VAL A 33 -0.73 0.51 -7.61
N LEU A 34 -0.27 0.63 -6.37
CA LEU A 34 0.59 -0.36 -5.71
C LEU A 34 -0.21 -0.98 -4.57
N SER A 35 -0.68 -2.21 -4.78
CA SER A 35 -1.59 -2.88 -3.84
C SER A 35 -0.90 -3.63 -2.70
N ASP A 36 0.41 -3.91 -2.81
CA ASP A 36 1.15 -4.76 -1.88
C ASP A 36 2.32 -4.00 -1.23
N VAL A 37 2.01 -2.87 -0.57
CA VAL A 37 2.98 -2.06 0.19
C VAL A 37 3.11 -2.65 1.59
N ARG A 38 4.25 -3.27 1.88
CA ARG A 38 4.51 -4.00 3.13
C ARG A 38 5.65 -3.44 3.96
N PHE A 39 6.47 -2.57 3.37
CA PHE A 39 7.68 -2.07 4.02
C PHE A 39 7.79 -0.55 3.92
N ASP A 40 8.38 0.06 4.94
CA ASP A 40 8.58 1.52 5.00
C ASP A 40 9.37 2.08 3.82
N ASN A 41 10.31 1.31 3.24
CA ASN A 41 11.06 1.78 2.08
C ASN A 41 10.17 1.97 0.83
N GLU A 42 9.15 1.11 0.66
CA GLU A 42 8.15 1.26 -0.40
C GLU A 42 7.28 2.50 -0.15
N ALA A 43 6.80 2.67 1.10
CA ALA A 43 6.01 3.82 1.48
C ALA A 43 6.78 5.14 1.30
N GLN A 44 8.05 5.17 1.67
CA GLN A 44 8.91 6.32 1.45
C GLN A 44 9.07 6.66 -0.03
N MET A 45 9.28 5.67 -0.90
CA MET A 45 9.39 5.92 -2.33
C MET A 45 8.08 6.49 -2.90
N ILE A 46 6.93 5.96 -2.47
CA ILE A 46 5.62 6.50 -2.89
C ILE A 46 5.50 7.97 -2.50
N LYS A 47 5.85 8.31 -1.25
CA LYS A 47 5.83 9.70 -0.76
C LYS A 47 6.78 10.62 -1.51
N ARG A 48 8.02 10.19 -1.76
CA ARG A 48 9.02 10.98 -2.51
C ARG A 48 8.56 11.31 -3.92
N ASN A 49 7.75 10.44 -4.53
CA ASN A 49 7.17 10.64 -5.86
C ASN A 49 5.80 11.34 -5.84
N GLY A 50 5.39 11.93 -4.72
CA GLY A 50 4.11 12.65 -4.60
C GLY A 50 2.88 11.75 -4.58
N GLY A 51 3.06 10.44 -4.40
CA GLY A 51 1.97 9.48 -4.28
C GLY A 51 1.27 9.55 -2.93
N VAL A 52 0.04 9.04 -2.90
CA VAL A 52 -0.78 8.92 -1.69
C VAL A 52 -0.92 7.46 -1.29
N ILE A 53 -0.98 7.21 0.01
CA ILE A 53 -1.06 5.87 0.60
C ILE A 53 -2.37 5.74 1.35
N TRP A 54 -3.16 4.74 0.96
CA TRP A 54 -4.43 4.42 1.59
C TRP A 54 -4.30 3.12 2.35
N HIS A 55 -4.73 3.12 3.61
CA HIS A 55 -4.79 1.94 4.46
C HIS A 55 -6.22 1.45 4.56
N ILE A 56 -6.48 0.21 4.14
CA ILE A 56 -7.80 -0.40 4.24
C ILE A 56 -7.82 -1.25 5.51
N GLU A 57 -8.58 -0.81 6.50
CA GLU A 57 -8.71 -1.49 7.79
C GLU A 57 -10.06 -2.22 7.90
N ARG A 58 -10.06 -3.43 8.45
CA ARG A 58 -11.28 -4.14 8.87
C ARG A 58 -11.19 -4.46 10.35
N LYS A 59 -11.83 -3.63 11.19
CA LYS A 59 -11.75 -3.70 12.67
C LYS A 59 -12.17 -5.06 13.24
N ASN A 60 -13.21 -5.66 12.68
CA ASN A 60 -13.71 -6.97 13.10
C ASN A 60 -13.33 -8.05 12.07
N ASN A 61 -12.04 -8.21 11.77
CA ASN A 61 -11.59 -9.24 10.83
C ASN A 61 -11.47 -10.60 11.54
N PRO A 62 -12.39 -11.57 11.31
CA PRO A 62 -12.29 -12.91 11.91
C PRO A 62 -11.10 -13.72 11.37
N PHE A 63 -10.45 -13.24 10.31
CA PHE A 63 -9.27 -13.83 9.69
C PHE A 63 -8.00 -13.00 9.95
N ALA A 64 -7.98 -12.18 11.01
CA ALA A 64 -6.78 -11.43 11.38
C ALA A 64 -5.62 -12.41 11.66
N VAL A 65 -4.65 -12.43 10.74
CA VAL A 65 -3.47 -13.31 10.84
C VAL A 65 -2.46 -12.61 11.74
N ASN A 66 -2.53 -12.88 13.05
CA ASN A 66 -1.61 -12.30 14.04
C ASN A 66 -0.29 -13.10 14.09
N THR A 67 0.36 -13.27 12.95
CA THR A 67 1.67 -13.93 12.89
C THR A 67 2.74 -12.85 13.00
N GLY A 68 3.58 -12.89 14.04
CA GLY A 68 4.64 -11.89 14.32
C GLY A 68 5.78 -11.78 13.30
N HIS A 69 5.50 -11.98 12.01
CA HIS A 69 6.44 -11.77 10.92
C HIS A 69 6.47 -10.29 10.52
N GLU A 70 7.66 -9.78 10.22
CA GLU A 70 7.90 -8.37 9.88
C GLU A 70 7.07 -7.88 8.68
N SER A 71 6.78 -8.74 7.70
CA SER A 71 5.97 -8.38 6.52
C SER A 71 4.47 -8.27 6.80
N GLU A 72 4.01 -8.65 7.99
CA GLU A 72 2.61 -8.58 8.42
C GLU A 72 2.39 -7.42 9.42
N ARG A 73 3.44 -6.72 9.85
CA ARG A 73 3.33 -5.49 10.66
C ARG A 73 2.79 -4.30 9.86
N GLY A 74 2.86 -4.36 8.53
CA GLY A 74 2.55 -3.23 7.67
C GLY A 74 3.65 -2.15 7.70
N ILE A 75 3.27 -0.95 7.30
CA ILE A 75 4.13 0.24 7.27
C ILE A 75 3.82 1.16 8.45
N ASP A 76 4.75 2.04 8.80
CA ASP A 76 4.51 3.05 9.85
C ASP A 76 3.33 3.97 9.50
N ASP A 77 2.44 4.17 10.49
CA ASP A 77 1.23 4.99 10.36
C ASP A 77 1.51 6.41 9.85
N ARG A 78 2.72 6.95 10.10
CA ARG A 78 3.14 8.27 9.60
C ARG A 78 3.10 8.42 8.08
N TYR A 79 3.16 7.30 7.35
CA TYR A 79 3.08 7.31 5.90
C TYR A 79 1.64 7.20 5.38
N ILE A 80 0.65 6.91 6.22
CA ILE A 80 -0.73 6.69 5.78
C ILE A 80 -1.41 8.05 5.62
N ASP A 81 -1.94 8.34 4.42
CA ASP A 81 -2.69 9.58 4.17
C ASP A 81 -4.18 9.44 4.48
N GLN A 82 -4.72 8.25 4.26
CA GLN A 82 -6.14 7.97 4.34
C GLN A 82 -6.36 6.57 4.90
N ILE A 83 -7.32 6.45 5.81
CA ILE A 83 -7.77 5.16 6.34
C ILE A 83 -9.19 4.93 5.83
N ILE A 84 -9.40 3.81 5.15
CA ILE A 84 -10.71 3.38 4.63
C ILE A 84 -11.18 2.20 5.49
N CYS A 85 -12.34 2.34 6.11
CA CYS A 85 -12.88 1.32 7.01
C CYS A 85 -13.76 0.35 6.21
N ASN A 86 -13.24 -0.84 5.95
CA ASN A 86 -14.01 -1.92 5.32
C ASN A 86 -14.78 -2.73 6.37
N ASP A 87 -15.76 -2.10 7.02
CA ASP A 87 -16.54 -2.68 8.13
C ASP A 87 -17.99 -3.06 7.77
N ARG A 88 -18.45 -2.70 6.58
CA ARG A 88 -19.83 -2.88 6.10
C ARG A 88 -19.88 -3.67 4.79
N ASP A 89 -20.82 -3.37 3.91
CA ASP A 89 -20.97 -4.04 2.62
C ASP A 89 -20.06 -3.46 1.52
N MET A 90 -20.05 -4.11 0.36
CA MET A 90 -19.22 -3.70 -0.78
C MET A 90 -19.66 -2.37 -1.38
N ASP A 91 -20.92 -1.97 -1.22
CA ASP A 91 -21.43 -0.72 -1.79
C ASP A 91 -20.95 0.47 -0.95
N GLN A 92 -20.92 0.32 0.37
CA GLN A 92 -20.27 1.26 1.28
C GLN A 92 -18.80 1.49 0.91
N LEU A 93 -18.04 0.42 0.73
CA LEU A 93 -16.62 0.51 0.39
C LEU A 93 -16.41 1.23 -0.96
N ARG A 94 -17.26 0.96 -1.95
CA ARG A 94 -17.22 1.67 -3.25
C ARG A 94 -17.48 3.16 -3.09
N VAL A 95 -18.44 3.55 -2.25
CA VAL A 95 -18.76 4.96 -1.99
C VAL A 95 -17.58 5.67 -1.31
N GLU A 96 -16.96 5.04 -0.30
CA GLU A 96 -15.80 5.60 0.39
C GLU A 96 -14.61 5.79 -0.57
N VAL A 97 -14.27 4.75 -1.36
CA VAL A 97 -13.23 4.83 -2.38
C VAL A 97 -13.51 5.92 -3.40
N ALA A 98 -14.75 6.02 -3.89
CA ALA A 98 -15.14 7.05 -4.86
C ALA A 98 -15.00 8.47 -4.26
N GLY A 99 -15.37 8.66 -3.00
CA GLY A 99 -15.21 9.93 -2.30
C GLY A 99 -13.75 10.36 -2.18
N VAL A 100 -12.86 9.45 -1.78
CA VAL A 100 -11.42 9.76 -1.67
C VAL A 100 -10.82 10.00 -3.07
N MET A 101 -11.21 9.23 -4.10
CA MET A 101 -10.77 9.44 -5.47
C MET A 101 -11.16 10.82 -6.01
N ALA A 102 -12.39 11.28 -5.74
CA ALA A 102 -12.85 12.60 -6.15
C ALA A 102 -12.03 13.73 -5.52
N GLY A 103 -11.67 13.58 -4.23
CA GLY A 103 -10.81 14.52 -3.50
C GLY A 103 -9.38 14.62 -4.06
N LEU A 104 -8.86 13.56 -4.68
CA LEU A 104 -7.56 13.57 -5.34
C LEU A 104 -7.59 14.27 -6.71
N THR A 105 -8.66 14.08 -7.48
CA THR A 105 -8.80 14.68 -8.82
C THR A 105 -9.06 16.18 -8.80
N GLY A 106 -9.58 16.73 -7.69
CA GLY A 106 -9.86 18.16 -7.53
C GLY A 106 -8.68 19.03 -7.08
N ARG A 107 -7.48 18.45 -6.91
CA ARG A 107 -6.26 19.17 -6.50
C ARG A 107 -5.31 19.53 -7.66
N GLY A 108 -5.78 19.41 -8.89
CA GLY A 108 -5.05 19.75 -10.13
C GLY A 108 -5.33 21.16 -10.62
#